data_AF-A0A139X7R0-F1
#
_entry.id   AF-A0A139X7R0-F1
#
_cell.length_a   1.000
_cell.length_b   1.000
_cell.length_c   1.000
_cell.angle_alpha   90.00
_cell.angle_beta   90.00
_cell.angle_gamma   90.00
#
_symmetry.space_group_name_H-M   'P 1'
#
loop_
_entity.id
_entity.type
_entity.pdbx_description
1 polymer ?
#
loop_
_entity_poly.entity_id
_entity_poly.type
_entity_poly.pdbx_seq_one_letter_code
_entity_poly.pdbx_strand_id
1 'polypeptide(L)' 'MPKNSLFKEVPWEDCVDVKDVKNILGKGFSESTIKRWIYEGKLLQGKHFYRMPGKTGRIKVSITMLKKFIEEENS' A
#
# COMPACT_ATOMS: atom_id res chain seq x y z
N MET A 1 -20.71 22.25 -4.01
CA MET A 1 -19.90 21.14 -4.56
C MET A 1 -20.27 19.88 -3.81
N PRO A 2 -20.75 18.81 -4.47
CA PRO A 2 -21.06 17.57 -3.77
C PRO A 2 -19.75 16.94 -3.27
N LYS A 3 -19.68 16.69 -1.97
CA LYS A 3 -18.59 15.93 -1.33
C LYS A 3 -18.75 14.47 -1.71
N ASN A 4 -18.21 14.07 -2.85
CA ASN A 4 -18.12 12.66 -3.27
C ASN A 4 -17.02 11.96 -2.45
N SER A 5 -17.24 11.80 -1.15
CA SER A 5 -16.30 11.19 -0.19
C SER A 5 -16.47 9.66 -0.13
N LEU A 6 -16.57 8.99 -1.28
CA LEU A 6 -16.52 7.51 -1.35
C LEU A 6 -15.08 6.98 -1.32
N PHE A 7 -14.08 7.86 -1.44
CA PHE A 7 -12.70 7.54 -1.11
C PHE A 7 -12.48 8.02 0.32
N LYS A 8 -12.58 7.12 1.31
CA LYS A 8 -11.97 7.36 2.62
C LYS A 8 -10.50 7.68 2.33
N GLU A 9 -10.14 8.96 2.45
CA GLU A 9 -8.76 9.42 2.36
C GLU A 9 -7.97 8.57 3.32
N VAL A 10 -7.15 7.67 2.76
CA VAL A 10 -6.27 6.85 3.56
C VAL A 10 -5.34 7.81 4.27
N PRO A 11 -5.30 7.84 5.61
CA PRO A 11 -4.43 8.75 6.34
C PRO A 11 -3.01 8.54 5.84
N TRP A 12 -2.33 9.61 5.44
CA TRP A 12 -0.91 9.54 5.08
C TRP A 12 -0.06 9.01 6.24
N GLU A 13 -0.55 9.18 7.46
CA GLU A 13 0.00 8.66 8.72
C GLU A 13 0.06 7.12 8.75
N ASP A 14 -0.83 6.42 8.04
CA ASP A 14 -0.83 4.96 7.89
C ASP A 14 0.07 4.45 6.74
N CYS A 15 0.71 5.37 6.01
CA CYS A 15 1.57 5.04 4.87
C CYS A 15 3.04 4.91 5.29
N VAL A 16 3.57 3.69 5.20
CA VAL A 16 4.96 3.37 5.54
C VAL A 16 5.77 3.05 4.30
N ASP A 17 7.09 3.18 4.37
CA ASP A 17 7.95 2.76 3.28
C ASP A 17 7.85 1.23 3.07
N VAL A 18 7.88 0.81 1.80
CA VAL A 18 7.76 -0.61 1.42
C VAL A 18 8.78 -1.53 2.10
N LYS A 19 9.92 -0.96 2.53
CA LYS A 19 10.99 -1.64 3.26
C LYS A 19 10.57 -2.05 4.67
N ASP A 20 9.71 -1.25 5.29
CA ASP A 20 9.28 -1.43 6.68
C ASP A 20 8.00 -2.28 6.79
N VAL A 21 7.30 -2.52 5.67
CA VAL A 21 6.07 -3.33 5.63
C VAL A 21 6.27 -4.72 6.25
N LYS A 22 7.42 -5.36 5.98
CA LYS A 22 7.75 -6.67 6.56
C LYS A 22 7.79 -6.64 8.09
N ASN A 23 8.27 -5.55 8.68
CA ASN A 23 8.38 -5.42 10.14
C ASN A 23 6.99 -5.29 10.79
N ILE A 24 6.00 -4.83 10.04
CA ILE A 24 4.65 -4.55 10.54
C ILE A 24 3.70 -5.74 10.28
N LEU A 25 3.75 -6.34 9.09
CA LEU A 25 2.85 -7.42 8.69
C LEU A 25 3.45 -8.83 8.88
N GLY A 26 4.75 -8.93 9.16
CA GLY A 26 5.43 -10.20 9.43
C GLY A 26 5.94 -10.92 8.18
N LYS A 27 6.23 -12.22 8.35
CA LYS A 27 6.81 -13.06 7.30
C LYS A 27 5.84 -13.20 6.11
N GLY A 28 6.34 -13.00 4.89
CA GLY A 28 5.57 -13.05 3.64
C GLY A 28 5.48 -11.72 2.90
N PHE A 29 5.50 -10.60 3.64
CA PHE A 29 5.31 -9.24 3.09
C PHE A 29 6.63 -8.50 2.91
N SER A 30 7.61 -9.18 2.29
CA SER A 30 8.90 -8.57 1.97
C SER A 30 8.73 -7.44 0.95
N GLU A 31 9.69 -6.51 0.90
CA GLU A 31 9.72 -5.44 -0.10
C GLU A 31 9.53 -5.99 -1.53
N SER A 32 10.20 -7.10 -1.84
CA SER A 32 10.11 -7.78 -3.12
C SER A 32 8.71 -8.32 -3.41
N THR A 33 8.04 -8.89 -2.40
CA THR A 33 6.66 -9.38 -2.53
C THR A 33 5.72 -8.23 -2.88
N ILE A 34 5.80 -7.13 -2.14
CA ILE A 34 4.92 -5.98 -2.35
C ILE A 34 5.17 -5.34 -3.72
N LYS A 35 6.44 -5.19 -4.12
CA LYS A 35 6.78 -4.71 -5.47
C LYS A 35 6.27 -5.63 -6.56
N ARG A 36 6.32 -6.95 -6.34
CA ARG A 36 5.77 -7.93 -7.27
C ARG A 36 4.26 -7.75 -7.42
N TRP A 37 3.51 -7.59 -6.33
CA TRP A 37 2.06 -7.32 -6.39
C TRP A 37 1.71 -5.99 -7.07
N ILE A 38 2.55 -4.96 -6.90
CA ILE A 38 2.41 -3.71 -7.65
C ILE A 38 2.63 -3.96 -9.15
N TYR A 39 3.65 -4.72 -9.51
CA TYR A 39 3.97 -5.03 -10.91
C TYR A 39 2.91 -5.91 -11.58
N GLU A 40 2.36 -6.88 -10.84
CA GLU A 40 1.24 -7.74 -11.26
C GLU A 40 -0.09 -6.97 -11.31
N GLY A 41 -0.14 -5.70 -10.87
CA GLY A 41 -1.34 -4.87 -10.89
C GLY A 41 -2.37 -5.19 -9.79
N LYS A 42 -2.02 -6.06 -8.83
CA LYS A 42 -2.87 -6.39 -7.67
C LYS A 42 -3.07 -5.18 -6.76
N LEU A 43 -2.02 -4.38 -6.58
CA LEU A 43 -2.07 -3.15 -5.81
C LEU A 43 -2.22 -1.95 -6.75
N LEU A 44 -3.09 -1.02 -6.37
CA LEU A 44 -3.41 0.19 -7.15
C LEU A 44 -2.74 1.44 -6.57
N GLN A 45 -2.11 2.25 -7.43
CA GLN A 45 -1.52 3.54 -7.05
C GLN A 45 -2.62 4.53 -6.67
N GLY A 46 -2.43 5.27 -5.58
CA GLY A 46 -3.44 6.20 -5.05
C GLY A 46 -4.48 5.54 -4.14
N LYS A 47 -4.48 4.20 -4.03
CA LYS A 47 -5.36 3.44 -3.13
C LYS A 47 -4.56 2.61 -2.13
N HIS A 48 -3.64 1.78 -2.61
CA HIS A 48 -2.85 0.88 -1.78
C HIS A 48 -1.42 1.37 -1.58
N PHE A 49 -0.84 2.01 -2.60
CA PHE A 49 0.51 2.54 -2.55
C PHE A 49 0.62 3.90 -3.25
N TYR A 50 1.70 4.61 -2.93
CA TYR A 50 2.06 5.90 -3.49
C TYR A 50 3.54 5.86 -3.88
N ARG A 51 3.84 6.35 -5.09
CA ARG A 51 5.23 6.58 -5.53
C ARG A 51 5.63 7.98 -5.11
N MET A 52 6.66 8.08 -4.29
CA MET A 52 7.19 9.36 -3.85
C MET A 52 8.08 9.96 -4.95
N PRO A 53 7.88 11.23 -5.32
CA PRO A 53 8.80 11.92 -6.22
C PRO A 53 10.18 12.05 -5.55
N GLY A 54 11.23 11.63 -6.25
CA GLY A 54 12.62 11.70 -5.78
C GLY A 54 13.55 10.73 -6.50
N LYS A 55 14.87 10.96 -6.41
CA LYS A 55 15.92 10.16 -7.10
C LYS A 55 15.92 8.66 -6.76
N THR A 56 15.27 8.26 -5.67
CA THR A 56 15.32 6.89 -5.16
C THR A 56 14.07 6.06 -5.46
N GLY A 57 13.04 6.63 -6.10
CA GLY A 57 11.82 5.89 -6.46
C GLY A 57 11.14 5.22 -5.26
N ARG A 58 11.10 5.91 -4.11
CA ARG A 58 10.54 5.36 -2.87
C ARG A 58 9.05 5.05 -3.05
N ILE A 59 8.64 3.91 -2.55
CA ILE A 59 7.24 3.46 -2.57
C ILE A 59 6.77 3.44 -1.13
N LYS A 60 5.70 4.19 -0.87
CA LYS A 60 4.96 4.12 0.38
C LYS A 60 3.71 3.29 0.20
N VAL A 61 3.36 2.51 1.19
CA VAL A 61 2.25 1.55 1.16
C VAL A 61 1.39 1.79 2.38
N SER A 62 0.07 1.84 2.16
CA SER A 62 -0.88 1.94 3.26
C SER A 62 -1.03 0.58 3.92
N ILE A 63 -0.68 0.50 5.21
CA ILE A 63 -0.80 -0.75 5.97
C ILE A 63 -2.27 -1.16 6.10
N THR A 64 -3.17 -0.21 6.37
CA THR A 64 -4.61 -0.48 6.56
C THR A 64 -5.24 -1.06 5.31
N MET A 65 -4.95 -0.51 4.13
CA MET A 65 -5.49 -1.02 2.87
C MET A 65 -4.84 -2.35 2.48
N LEU A 66 -3.54 -2.51 2.75
CA LEU A 66 -2.85 -3.76 2.48
C LEU A 66 -3.39 -4.90 3.36
N LYS A 67 -3.68 -4.65 4.64
CA LYS A 67 -4.34 -5.63 5.53
C LYS A 67 -5.70 -6.06 4.99
N LYS A 68 -6.55 -5.12 4.59
CA LYS A 68 -7.85 -5.43 3.98
C LYS A 68 -7.71 -6.29 2.73
N PHE A 69 -6.78 -5.93 1.84
CA PHE A 69 -6.51 -6.70 0.64
C PHE A 69 -6.09 -8.15 0.97
N ILE A 70 -5.28 -8.34 2.01
CA ILE A 70 -4.87 -9.68 2.46
C ILE A 70 -6.04 -10.46 3.05
N GLU A 71 -6.91 -9.81 3.83
CA GLU A 71 -8.14 -10.43 4.36
C GLU A 71 -9.09 -10.83 3.23
N GLU A 72 -9.21 -10.00 2.18
CA GLU A 72 -9.99 -10.28 0.98
C GLU A 72 -9.39 -11.41 0.12
N GLU A 73 -8.05 -11.51 -0.01
CA GLU A 73 -7.40 -12.61 -0.75
C GLU A 73 -7.48 -13.97 -0.03
N ASN A 74 -7.67 -13.99 1.30
CA ASN A 74 -7.74 -15.23 2.09
C ASN A 74 -9.18 -15.67 2.43
N SER A 75 -10.20 -14.90 2.04
CA SER A 75 -11.62 -15.26 2.17
C SER A 75 -12.12 -15.98 0.93
#